data_AF-A0A941FRR2-F1
#
_entry.id   AF-A0A941FRR2-F1
#
_cell.length_a   1.000
_cell.length_b   1.000
_cell.length_c   1.000
_cell.angle_alpha   90.00
_cell.angle_beta   90.00
_cell.angle_gamma   90.00
#
_symmetry.space_group_name_H-M   'P 1'
#
loop_
_entity.id
_entity.type
_entity.pdbx_description
1 polymer ?
#
loop_
_entity_poly.entity_id
_entity_poly.type
_entity_poly.pdbx_seq_one_letter_code
_entity_poly.pdbx_strand_id
1 'polypeptide(L)' 'MNEVNDKATKVTGKAEIGSTVTVKHSNKNIGTAKADSKGNFSVKISKKKAGSALYVSAKDKAGNTGKATKVTVKKSK' A
#
# COMPACT_ATOMS: atom_id res chain seq x y z
N MET A 1 -7.56 -4.17 -4.62
CA MET A 1 -6.27 -3.46 -4.61
C MET A 1 -5.80 -3.40 -6.05
N ASN A 2 -5.31 -2.25 -6.52
CA ASN A 2 -4.92 -2.11 -7.93
C ASN A 2 -3.56 -2.76 -8.17
N GLU A 3 -3.32 -3.24 -9.40
CA GLU A 3 -2.03 -3.78 -9.81
C GLU A 3 -0.91 -2.73 -9.67
N VAL A 4 0.22 -3.16 -9.12
CA VAL A 4 1.44 -2.36 -9.00
C VAL A 4 2.46 -2.94 -9.96
N ASN A 5 3.02 -2.12 -10.85
CA ASN A 5 4.09 -2.50 -11.77
C ASN A 5 5.39 -1.73 -11.49
N ASP A 6 6.49 -2.06 -12.18
CA ASP A 6 7.81 -1.45 -11.96
C ASP A 6 7.87 0.06 -12.31
N LYS A 7 6.88 0.55 -13.06
CA LYS A 7 6.69 1.98 -13.36
C LYS A 7 5.76 2.67 -12.36
N ALA A 8 5.10 1.93 -11.47
CA ALA A 8 4.14 2.48 -10.52
C ALA A 8 4.83 3.35 -9.48
N THR A 9 4.29 4.56 -9.29
CA THR A 9 4.72 5.54 -8.28
C THR A 9 3.71 5.68 -7.15
N LYS A 10 2.63 4.89 -7.19
CA LYS A 10 1.57 4.90 -6.20
C LYS A 10 0.96 3.51 -6.04
N VAL A 11 0.60 3.17 -4.81
CA VAL A 11 -0.21 2.00 -4.47
C VAL A 11 -1.60 2.51 -4.09
N THR A 12 -2.62 2.02 -4.78
CA THR A 12 -4.01 2.41 -4.55
C THR A 12 -4.85 1.19 -4.17
N GLY A 13 -5.85 1.42 -3.34
CA GLY A 13 -6.76 0.37 -2.89
C GLY A 13 -7.83 0.91 -1.97
N LYS A 14 -8.50 -0.04 -1.30
CA LYS A 14 -9.50 0.25 -0.27
C LYS A 14 -9.01 -0.21 1.10
N ALA A 15 -9.28 0.59 2.11
CA ALA A 15 -9.05 0.32 3.52
C ALA A 15 -10.20 0.91 4.33
N GLU A 16 -10.23 0.64 5.63
CA GLU A 16 -11.24 1.21 6.52
C GLU A 16 -11.14 2.74 6.54
N ILE A 17 -12.28 3.43 6.54
CA ILE A 17 -12.35 4.90 6.45
C ILE A 17 -11.57 5.53 7.61
N GLY A 18 -10.68 6.46 7.27
CA GLY A 18 -9.87 7.17 8.26
C GLY A 18 -8.72 6.36 8.87
N SER A 19 -8.53 5.10 8.47
CA SER A 19 -7.35 4.31 8.84
C SER A 19 -6.08 4.84 8.16
N THR A 20 -4.93 4.60 8.80
CA THR A 20 -3.61 4.90 8.27
C THR A 20 -3.05 3.66 7.57
N VAL A 21 -2.97 3.72 6.25
CA VAL A 21 -2.38 2.69 5.41
C VAL A 21 -0.87 2.88 5.34
N THR A 22 -0.14 1.80 5.61
CA THR A 22 1.32 1.74 5.54
C THR A 22 1.75 0.71 4.52
N VAL A 23 2.64 1.10 3.61
CA VAL A 23 3.25 0.22 2.63
C VAL A 23 4.69 -0.08 3.05
N LYS A 24 5.01 -1.37 3.18
CA LYS A 24 6.33 -1.88 3.51
C LYS A 24 6.92 -2.65 2.34
N HIS A 25 8.24 -2.62 2.20
CA HIS A 25 9.01 -3.48 1.31
C HIS A 25 10.23 -4.01 2.09
N SER A 26 10.44 -5.32 2.10
CA SER A 26 11.50 -5.95 2.90
C SER A 26 11.49 -5.49 4.36
N ASN A 27 10.31 -5.49 4.99
CA ASN A 27 10.05 -4.99 6.36
C ASN A 27 10.34 -3.50 6.61
N LYS A 28 10.77 -2.74 5.60
CA LYS A 28 10.98 -1.29 5.72
C LYS A 28 9.76 -0.51 5.25
N ASN A 29 9.31 0.46 6.03
CA ASN A 29 8.26 1.40 5.60
C ASN A 29 8.77 2.22 4.40
N ILE A 30 8.03 2.19 3.29
CA ILE A 30 8.36 2.95 2.07
C ILE A 30 7.32 4.02 1.73
N GLY A 31 6.20 4.04 2.44
CA GLY A 31 5.17 5.06 2.27
C GLY A 31 4.00 4.83 3.22
N THR A 32 3.28 5.91 3.51
CA THR A 32 2.05 5.92 4.31
C THR A 32 1.02 6.86 3.69
N ALA A 33 -0.26 6.56 3.88
CA ALA A 33 -1.36 7.45 3.50
C ALA A 33 -2.59 7.14 4.35
N LYS A 34 -3.47 8.13 4.52
CA LYS A 34 -4.75 7.92 5.18
C LYS A 34 -5.79 7.46 4.15
N ALA A 35 -6.67 6.55 4.53
CA ALA A 35 -7.87 6.22 3.76
C ALA A 35 -8.87 7.38 3.86
N ASP A 36 -9.42 7.79 2.72
CA ASP A 36 -10.40 8.87 2.61
C ASP A 36 -11.78 8.47 3.19
N SER A 37 -12.73 9.40 3.14
CA SER A 37 -14.12 9.19 3.60
C SER A 37 -14.90 8.15 2.81
N LYS A 38 -14.37 7.67 1.69
CA LYS A 38 -14.92 6.59 0.86
C LYS A 38 -14.11 5.28 1.01
N GLY A 39 -13.12 5.27 1.92
CA GLY A 39 -12.24 4.15 2.17
C GLY A 39 -11.16 3.96 1.10
N ASN A 40 -10.99 4.88 0.15
CA ASN A 40 -9.93 4.78 -0.84
C ASN A 40 -8.64 5.36 -0.27
N PHE A 41 -7.52 4.71 -0.57
CA PHE A 41 -6.20 5.23 -0.22
C PHE A 41 -5.30 5.29 -1.45
N SER A 42 -4.35 6.23 -1.43
CA SER A 42 -3.29 6.34 -2.43
C SER A 42 -1.97 6.65 -1.75
N VAL A 43 -1.11 5.63 -1.62
CA VAL A 43 0.22 5.77 -1.02
C VAL A 43 1.23 6.00 -2.12
N LYS A 44 1.92 7.15 -2.10
CA LYS A 44 3.05 7.41 -3.00
C LYS A 44 4.23 6.53 -2.60
N ILE A 45 4.83 5.86 -3.57
CA ILE A 45 6.01 5.01 -3.39
C ILE A 45 7.06 5.32 -4.47
N SER A 46 8.32 5.07 -4.16
CA SER A 46 9.37 5.06 -5.18
C SER A 46 9.24 3.83 -6.08
N LYS A 47 9.70 3.95 -7.33
CA LYS A 47 9.72 2.83 -8.29
C LYS A 47 10.47 1.64 -7.69
N LYS A 48 9.91 0.44 -7.87
CA LYS A 48 10.49 -0.82 -7.40
C LYS A 48 10.70 -1.76 -8.57
N LYS A 49 11.67 -2.66 -8.45
CA LYS A 49 11.92 -3.67 -9.48
C LYS A 49 10.73 -4.64 -9.58
N ALA A 50 10.48 -5.16 -10.77
CA ALA A 50 9.54 -6.26 -10.94
C ALA A 50 9.98 -7.46 -10.06
N GLY A 51 9.01 -8.14 -9.46
CA GLY A 51 9.23 -9.21 -8.48
C GLY A 51 9.32 -8.73 -7.03
N SER A 52 9.44 -7.43 -6.77
CA SER A 52 9.41 -6.89 -5.40
C SER A 52 8.10 -7.20 -4.68
N ALA A 53 8.18 -7.70 -3.44
CA ALA A 53 7.03 -7.93 -2.58
C ALA A 53 6.76 -6.71 -1.68
N LEU A 54 5.61 -6.08 -1.88
CA LEU A 54 5.08 -5.01 -1.07
C LEU A 54 4.06 -5.57 -0.07
N TYR A 55 4.04 -5.03 1.14
CA TYR A 55 3.11 -5.41 2.19
C TYR A 55 2.33 -4.18 2.60
N VAL A 56 1.01 -4.25 2.53
CA VAL A 56 0.13 -3.11 2.79
C VAL A 56 -0.78 -3.44 3.96
N SER A 57 -0.65 -2.68 5.04
CA SER A 57 -1.42 -2.84 6.27
C SER A 57 -2.13 -1.53 6.59
N ALA A 58 -3.38 -1.59 7.03
CA ALA A 58 -4.11 -0.44 7.54
C ALA A 58 -4.14 -0.47 9.08
N LYS A 59 -3.91 0.67 9.72
CA LYS A 59 -4.04 0.84 11.17
C LYS A 59 -5.20 1.79 11.45
N ASP A 60 -6.19 1.34 12.21
CA ASP A 60 -7.34 2.16 12.57
C ASP A 60 -6.96 3.27 13.59
N LYS A 61 -7.94 4.13 13.93
CA LYS A 61 -7.74 5.23 14.87
C LYS A 61 -7.58 4.76 16.32
N ALA A 62 -8.13 3.59 16.66
CA ALA A 62 -7.99 2.96 17.98
C ALA A 62 -6.63 2.28 18.17
N GLY A 63 -5.87 2.10 17.09
CA GLY A 63 -4.53 1.52 17.09
C GLY A 63 -4.46 0.08 16.59
N ASN A 64 -5.58 -0.55 16.19
CA ASN A 64 -5.54 -1.91 15.69
C ASN A 64 -5.01 -1.93 14.26
N THR A 65 -4.07 -2.84 14.00
CA THR A 65 -3.51 -3.02 12.66
C THR A 65 -4.21 -4.22 12.00
N GLY A 66 -4.88 -3.96 10.87
CA GLY A 66 -5.53 -4.98 10.06
C GLY A 66 -4.53 -5.90 9.35
N LYS A 67 -5.04 -6.97 8.74
CA LYS A 67 -4.22 -7.94 7.98
C LYS A 67 -3.42 -7.24 6.88
N ALA A 68 -2.13 -7.55 6.81
CA ALA A 68 -1.28 -7.07 5.73
C ALA A 68 -1.60 -7.82 4.43
N THR A 69 -1.84 -7.09 3.35
CA THR A 69 -2.00 -7.64 2.00
C THR A 69 -0.65 -7.61 1.29
N LYS A 70 -0.22 -8.76 0.74
CA LYS A 70 0.98 -8.86 -0.10
C LYS A 70 0.64 -8.48 -1.54
N VAL A 71 1.43 -7.57 -2.11
CA VAL A 71 1.36 -7.16 -3.52
C VAL A 71 2.71 -7.35 -4.17
N THR A 72 2.73 -8.15 -5.23
CA THR A 72 3.94 -8.33 -6.04
C THR A 72 3.97 -7.29 -7.14
N VAL A 73 5.08 -6.56 -7.25
CA VAL A 73 5.33 -5.62 -8.35
C VAL A 73 5.48 -6.43 -9.63
N LYS A 74 4.58 -6.24 -10.59
CA LYS A 74 4.66 -6.88 -11.90
C LYS A 74 5.61 -6.13 -12.84
N LYS A 75 6.14 -6.83 -13.82
CA LYS A 75 6.82 -6.18 -14.95
C LYS A 75 5.75 -5.49 -15.81
N SER A 76 5.93 -4.19 -16.01
CA SER A 76 5.18 -3.40 -16.97
C SER A 76 5.49 -3.92 -18.37
N LYS A 77 4.44 -4.00 -19.21
CA LYS A 77 4.57 -4.40 -20.60
C LYS A 77 5.34 -3.34 -21.39
#